data_AF-A0A4U8TIS7-F1
#
_entry.id   AF-A0A4U8TIS7-F1
#
_cell.length_a   1.000
_cell.length_b   1.000
_cell.length_c   1.000
_cell.angle_alpha   90.00
_cell.angle_beta   90.00
_cell.angle_gamma   90.00
#
_symmetry.space_group_name_H-M   'P 1'
#
loop_
_entity.id
_entity.type
_entity.pdbx_description
1 polymer ?
#
loop_
_entity_poly.entity_id
_entity_poly.type
_entity_poly.pdbx_seq_one_letter_code
_entity_poly.pdbx_strand_id
1 'polypeptide(L)'
;MFETNNTTKTKETIFAYDNQIIDIEELASKNIDTLNSKLYFMGIELTGGTESPNPLFQYFFGELDKDNTIKQDTPSYYFSPKDEENNLGTLL
;
A
#
# COMPACT_ATOMS: atom_id res chain seq x y z
N MET A 1 -24.98 17.30 -17.54
CA MET A 1 -24.96 15.86 -17.88
C MET A 1 -23.52 15.42 -17.71
N PHE A 2 -23.25 14.44 -16.84
CA PHE A 2 -21.95 13.78 -16.82
C PHE A 2 -22.02 12.65 -17.84
N GLU A 3 -21.29 12.79 -18.94
CA GLU A 3 -21.13 11.71 -19.90
C GLU A 3 -20.26 10.63 -19.23
N THR A 4 -20.88 9.53 -18.80
CA THR A 4 -20.14 8.32 -18.47
C THR A 4 -19.67 7.70 -19.77
N ASN A 5 -18.49 8.11 -20.21
CA ASN A 5 -17.74 7.38 -21.22
C ASN A 5 -17.40 6.01 -20.62
N ASN A 6 -18.23 5.01 -20.91
CA ASN A 6 -17.94 3.60 -20.64
C ASN A 6 -16.86 3.11 -21.61
N THR A 7 -15.69 3.72 -21.56
CA THR A 7 -14.52 3.20 -22.25
C THR A 7 -14.12 1.95 -21.50
N THR A 8 -14.25 0.79 -22.16
CA THR A 8 -13.79 -0.47 -21.58
C THR A 8 -12.29 -0.37 -21.36
N LYS A 9 -11.85 -0.34 -20.11
CA LYS A 9 -10.43 -0.33 -19.76
C LYS A 9 -9.81 -1.68 -20.09
N THR A 10 -8.55 -1.66 -20.51
CA THR A 10 -7.80 -2.89 -20.84
C THR A 10 -7.24 -3.50 -19.57
N LYS A 11 -7.45 -4.81 -19.37
CA LYS A 11 -6.81 -5.57 -18.29
C LYS A 11 -5.47 -6.09 -18.76
N GLU A 12 -4.43 -5.84 -17.98
CA GLU A 12 -3.05 -6.19 -18.33
C GLU A 12 -2.37 -7.03 -17.23
N THR A 13 -1.21 -7.59 -17.57
CA THR A 13 -0.26 -8.12 -16.60
C THR A 13 0.99 -7.26 -16.61
N ILE A 14 1.28 -6.63 -15.47
CA ILE A 14 2.40 -5.71 -15.29
C ILE A 14 3.52 -6.47 -14.58
N PHE A 15 4.73 -6.40 -15.13
CA PHE A 15 5.93 -6.98 -14.54
C PHE A 15 6.86 -5.85 -14.10
N ALA A 16 7.24 -5.87 -12.84
CA ALA A 16 8.19 -4.95 -12.25
C ALA A 16 9.39 -5.71 -11.69
N TYR A 17 10.54 -5.07 -11.77
CA TYR A 17 11.83 -5.53 -11.28
C TYR A 17 12.37 -4.58 -10.23
N ASP A 18 13.48 -4.96 -9.61
CA ASP A 18 14.16 -4.13 -8.62
C ASP A 18 14.49 -2.73 -9.16
N ASN A 19 14.32 -1.72 -8.31
CA ASN A 19 14.51 -0.30 -8.62
C ASN A 19 13.66 0.26 -9.79
N GLN A 20 12.51 -0.34 -10.10
CA GLN A 20 11.55 0.23 -11.05
C GLN A 20 10.42 0.99 -10.36
N ILE A 21 10.00 2.08 -11.00
CA ILE A 21 8.85 2.88 -10.57
C ILE A 21 7.66 2.49 -11.43
N ILE A 22 6.52 2.25 -10.78
CA ILE A 22 5.22 2.08 -11.45
C ILE A 22 4.38 3.31 -11.14
N ASP A 23 4.10 4.11 -12.15
CA ASP A 23 3.25 5.28 -12.03
C ASP A 23 1.80 4.91 -12.42
N ILE A 24 0.88 5.08 -11.47
CA ILE A 24 -0.53 4.74 -11.64
C ILE A 24 -1.22 5.70 -12.62
N GLU A 25 -0.79 6.95 -12.69
CA GLU A 25 -1.34 7.95 -13.61
C GLU A 25 -0.90 7.65 -15.05
N GLU A 26 0.35 7.22 -15.22
CA GLU A 26 0.85 6.75 -16.51
C GLU A 26 0.06 5.54 -17.01
N LEU A 27 -0.22 4.56 -16.16
CA LEU A 27 -1.06 3.41 -16.52
C LEU A 27 -2.50 3.82 -16.86
N ALA A 28 -3.10 4.72 -16.09
CA ALA A 28 -4.43 5.24 -16.37
C ALA A 28 -4.49 5.98 -17.72
N SER A 29 -3.46 6.77 -18.05
CA SER A 29 -3.35 7.46 -19.34
C SER A 29 -3.29 6.51 -20.55
N LYS A 30 -2.80 5.28 -20.33
CA LYS A 30 -2.76 4.19 -21.31
C LYS A 30 -4.07 3.37 -21.36
N ASN A 31 -5.13 3.84 -20.67
CA ASN A 31 -6.43 3.17 -20.56
C ASN A 31 -6.34 1.76 -19.91
N ILE A 32 -5.35 1.55 -19.04
CA ILE A 32 -5.20 0.29 -18.30
C ILE A 32 -6.11 0.31 -17.06
N ASP A 33 -6.74 -0.82 -16.79
CA ASP A 33 -7.53 -1.06 -15.59
C ASP A 33 -6.59 -1.31 -14.40
N THR A 34 -6.19 -0.25 -13.70
CA THR A 34 -5.29 -0.33 -12.54
C THR A 34 -5.89 -1.07 -11.35
N LEU A 35 -7.21 -1.29 -11.31
CA LEU A 35 -7.87 -2.00 -10.22
C LEU A 35 -7.92 -3.51 -10.45
N ASN A 36 -8.12 -3.93 -11.70
CA ASN A 36 -8.31 -5.35 -12.05
C ASN A 36 -7.16 -5.97 -12.86
N SER A 37 -6.09 -5.21 -13.13
CA SER A 37 -4.86 -5.75 -13.73
C SER A 37 -4.00 -6.49 -12.70
N LYS A 38 -3.19 -7.42 -13.18
CA LYS A 38 -2.25 -8.17 -12.32
C LYS A 38 -0.91 -7.43 -12.24
N LEU A 39 -0.29 -7.44 -11.07
CA LEU A 39 1.05 -6.92 -10.86
C LEU A 39 1.96 -8.03 -10.33
N TYR A 40 3.11 -8.22 -10.97
CA TYR A 40 4.19 -9.11 -10.54
C TYR A 40 5.43 -8.30 -10.19
N PHE A 41 6.01 -8.55 -9.02
CA PHE A 41 7.32 -8.01 -8.64
C PHE A 41 8.33 -9.15 -8.54
N MET A 42 9.42 -9.07 -9.32
CA MET A 42 10.46 -10.11 -9.35
C MET A 42 9.91 -11.53 -9.58
N GLY A 43 8.84 -11.64 -10.38
CA GLY A 43 8.16 -12.92 -10.67
C GLY A 43 7.12 -13.36 -9.64
N ILE A 44 6.90 -12.61 -8.57
CA ILE A 44 5.90 -12.90 -7.52
C ILE A 44 4.64 -12.06 -7.78
N GLU A 45 3.48 -12.71 -7.89
CA GLU A 45 2.18 -12.01 -8.02
C GLU A 45 1.86 -11.27 -6.72
N LEU A 46 1.63 -9.96 -6.83
CA LEU A 46 1.19 -9.14 -5.71
C LEU A 46 -0.33 -9.18 -5.64
N THR A 47 -0.87 -9.95 -4.70
CA THR A 47 -2.33 -10.11 -4.50
C THR A 47 -2.92 -9.06 -3.54
N GLY A 48 -2.12 -8.09 -3.13
CA GLY A 48 -2.42 -7.20 -2.01
C GLY A 48 -2.24 -7.89 -0.65
N GLY A 49 -2.38 -7.12 0.42
CA GLY A 49 -2.42 -7.62 1.79
C GLY A 49 -3.86 -7.77 2.27
N THR A 50 -4.10 -8.70 3.19
CA THR A 50 -5.34 -8.70 3.98
C THR A 50 -5.09 -7.84 5.21
N GLU A 51 -5.99 -6.90 5.50
CA GLU A 51 -5.94 -6.21 6.79
C GLU A 51 -6.00 -7.22 7.93
N SER A 52 -5.17 -7.02 8.93
CA SER A 52 -5.15 -7.91 10.08
C SER A 52 -6.46 -7.81 10.86
N PRO A 53 -7.09 -8.93 11.25
CA PRO A 53 -8.34 -8.90 12.01
C PRO A 53 -8.15 -8.39 13.44
N ASN A 54 -6.90 -8.28 13.91
CA ASN A 54 -6.60 -7.73 15.22
C ASN A 54 -6.31 -6.22 15.09
N PRO A 55 -7.12 -5.36 15.73
CA PRO A 55 -6.95 -3.91 15.68
C PRO A 55 -5.63 -3.43 16.31
N LEU A 56 -4.92 -4.26 17.08
CA LEU A 56 -3.58 -3.93 17.56
C LEU A 56 -2.49 -4.15 16.50
N PHE A 57 -2.75 -4.86 15.41
CA PHE A 57 -1.80 -4.91 14.28
C PHE A 57 -2.02 -3.77 13.28
N GLN A 58 -2.93 -2.84 13.61
CA GLN A 58 -3.11 -1.62 12.86
C GLN A 58 -1.96 -0.67 13.18
N TYR A 59 -1.07 -0.51 12.20
CA TYR A 59 -0.08 0.57 12.12
C TYR A 59 1.12 0.49 13.06
N PHE A 60 1.74 -0.68 13.15
CA PHE A 60 3.11 -0.78 13.64
C PHE A 60 4.06 -1.02 12.48
N PHE A 61 4.85 0.00 12.14
CA PHE A 61 6.05 -0.17 11.33
C PHE A 61 7.22 -0.30 12.33
N GLY A 62 7.72 -1.53 12.50
CA GLY A 62 8.79 -1.87 13.44
C GLY A 62 8.94 -3.38 13.59
N GLU A 63 10.07 -3.84 14.13
CA GLU A 63 10.25 -5.26 14.42
C GLU A 63 9.50 -5.65 15.70
N LEU A 64 8.82 -6.79 15.68
CA LEU A 64 8.24 -7.39 16.87
C LEU A 64 9.29 -8.19 17.64
N ASP A 65 9.15 -8.24 18.96
CA ASP A 65 9.87 -9.17 19.82
C ASP A 65 9.12 -10.52 19.92
N LYS A 66 9.61 -11.40 20.81
CA LYS A 66 9.08 -12.76 20.98
C LYS A 66 7.69 -12.80 21.63
N ASP A 67 7.29 -11.73 22.29
CA ASP A 67 6.00 -11.61 22.98
C ASP A 67 4.96 -10.84 22.14
N ASN A 68 5.28 -10.59 20.86
CA ASN A 68 4.52 -9.77 19.92
C ASN A 68 4.37 -8.31 20.37
N THR A 69 5.30 -7.81 21.19
CA THR A 69 5.43 -6.40 21.49
C THR A 69 6.43 -5.75 20.54
N ILE A 70 6.24 -4.47 20.24
CA ILE A 70 7.15 -3.73 19.35
C ILE A 70 8.45 -3.47 20.07
N LYS A 71 9.56 -3.77 19.40
CA LYS A 71 10.90 -3.45 19.86
C LYS A 71 11.06 -1.94 20.07
N GLN A 72 11.15 -1.53 21.33
CA GLN A 72 11.33 -0.12 21.74
C GLN A 72 12.78 0.36 21.55
N ASP A 73 13.73 -0.56 21.35
CA ASP A 73 15.14 -0.28 21.07
C ASP A 73 15.41 0.06 19.61
N THR A 74 14.43 -0.17 18.72
CA THR A 74 14.44 0.24 17.32
C THR A 74 13.37 1.30 17.04
N PRO A 75 13.66 2.36 16.26
CA PRO A 75 12.65 3.36 15.92
C PRO A 75 11.45 2.70 15.27
N SER A 76 10.27 2.89 15.87
CA SER A 76 9.01 2.35 15.37
C SER A 76 8.05 3.50 15.11
N TYR A 77 7.41 3.50 13.93
CA TYR A 77 6.44 4.53 13.56
C TYR A 77 5.04 4.03 13.89
N TYR A 78 4.36 4.78 14.76
CA TYR A 78 2.96 4.59 15.10
C TYR A 78 2.14 5.65 14.38
N PHE A 79 1.21 5.22 13.53
CA PHE A 79 0.23 6.10 12.89
C PHE A 79 -1.14 5.84 13.49
N SER A 80 -1.55 6.62 14.50
CA SER A 80 -2.97 6.70 14.85
C SER A 80 -3.60 7.92 14.18
N PRO A 81 -4.77 7.79 13.54
CA PRO A 81 -5.55 8.94 13.07
C PRO A 81 -5.91 9.95 14.16
N LYS A 82 -5.84 9.56 15.44
CA LYS A 82 -6.09 10.45 16.60
C LYS A 82 -4.86 11.25 17.04
N ASP A 83 -3.69 10.97 16.48
CA ASP A 83 -2.44 11.60 16.90
C ASP A 83 -2.15 12.90 16.14
N GLU A 84 -2.81 13.13 14.99
CA GLU A 84 -2.82 14.44 14.30
C GLU A 84 -3.44 15.54 15.18
N GLU A 85 -4.48 15.23 15.94
CA GLU A 85 -5.11 16.19 16.88
C GLU A 85 -4.22 16.47 18.11
N ASN A 86 -3.27 15.60 18.43
CA ASN A 86 -2.45 15.65 19.64
C ASN A 86 -0.96 15.94 19.40
N ASN A 87 -0.54 16.26 18.17
CA ASN A 87 0.87 16.46 17.79
C ASN A 87 1.78 15.28 18.19
N LEU A 88 1.28 14.05 18.16
CA LEU A 88 2.08 12.84 18.36
C LEU A 88 2.37 12.23 16.98
N GLY A 89 3.60 11.80 16.74
CA GLY A 89 4.02 11.25 15.44
C GLY A 89 4.65 12.26 14.46
N THR A 90 4.95 13.49 14.86
CA THR A 90 5.90 14.32 14.11
C THR A 90 7.32 13.85 14.40
N LEU A 91 8.11 13.67 13.33
CA LEU A 91 9.54 13.36 13.43
C LEU A 91 10.24 14.47 14.22
N LEU A 92 11.01 14.11 15.26
CA LEU A 92 11.99 15.00 15.89
C LEU A 92 13.12 15.35 14.91
#